data_AF-A0A9D5EUD9-F1
#
_entry.id   AF-A0A9D5EUD9-F1
#
_cell.length_a   1.000
_cell.length_b   1.000
_cell.length_c   1.000
_cell.angle_alpha   90.00
_cell.angle_beta   90.00
_cell.angle_gamma   90.00
#
_symmetry.space_group_name_H-M   'P 1'
#
loop_
_entity.id
_entity.type
_entity.pdbx_description
1 polymer ?
#
loop_
_entity_poly.entity_id
_entity_poly.type
_entity_poly.pdbx_seq_one_letter_code
_entity_poly.pdbx_strand_id
1 'polypeptide(L)'
;MFAIVKAVMPQLTEATAEQLTSVQAADLVRILELHASWDALLGNKGHKDNPAGLHTRQKTFAAYQSVWREFTSKNPNVQLPEPGHNVPDRLATWCRVLRVLFRLAGGSSRQVLAKAYRLADVIAVKMSAEPVVRTASENSVETDQG
;
A
#
# COMPACT_ATOMS: atom_id res chain seq x y z
N MET A 1 9.09 20.65 33.13
CA MET A 1 7.99 20.71 32.15
C MET A 1 8.59 20.44 30.78
N PHE A 2 8.65 19.17 30.37
CA PHE A 2 9.23 18.81 29.07
C PHE A 2 8.15 18.98 27.99
N ALA A 3 8.33 19.98 27.14
CA ALA A 3 7.56 20.10 25.91
C ALA A 3 7.93 18.91 25.02
N ILE A 4 7.01 17.96 24.87
CA ILE A 4 7.10 16.97 23.80
C ILE A 4 6.90 17.78 22.52
N VAL A 5 8.00 18.18 21.88
CA VAL A 5 7.99 18.59 20.48
C VAL A 5 7.52 17.36 19.72
N LYS A 6 6.21 17.32 19.47
CA LYS A 6 5.59 16.34 18.58
C LYS A 6 6.23 16.62 17.23
N ALA A 7 7.28 15.89 16.90
CA ALA A 7 7.89 15.95 15.58
C ALA A 7 6.74 15.74 14.60
N VAL A 8 6.34 16.80 13.91
CA VAL A 8 5.44 16.72 12.76
C VAL A 8 6.30 16.04 11.71
N MET A 9 6.36 14.71 11.80
CA MET A 9 7.16 13.88 10.91
C MET A 9 6.63 14.11 9.49
N PRO A 10 7.50 14.45 8.54
CA PRO A 10 7.09 14.64 7.16
C PRO A 10 6.72 13.27 6.57
N GLN A 11 5.43 12.95 6.61
CA GLN A 11 4.89 11.83 5.82
C GLN A 11 5.10 12.17 4.34
N LEU A 12 5.37 11.17 3.50
CA LEU A 12 5.44 11.37 2.05
C LEU A 12 4.15 12.03 1.56
N THR A 13 4.25 13.30 1.19
CA THR A 13 3.22 14.08 0.54
C THR A 13 3.30 13.90 -0.98
N GLU A 14 2.26 14.35 -1.69
CA GLU A 14 2.26 14.38 -3.15
C GLU A 14 3.47 15.18 -3.69
N ALA A 15 3.71 16.38 -3.15
CA ALA A 15 4.82 17.23 -3.56
C ALA A 15 6.20 16.59 -3.35
N THR A 16 6.40 15.87 -2.24
CA THR A 16 7.65 15.12 -2.00
C THR A 16 7.75 13.87 -2.87
N ALA A 17 6.62 13.25 -3.22
CA ALA A 17 6.60 12.10 -4.13
C ALA A 17 6.97 12.52 -5.56
N GLU A 18 6.61 13.74 -5.98
CA GLU A 18 6.98 14.27 -7.30
C GLU A 18 8.48 14.57 -7.45
N GLN A 19 9.19 14.75 -6.34
CA GLN A 19 10.64 14.96 -6.33
C GLN A 19 11.43 13.65 -6.44
N LEU A 20 10.76 12.50 -6.42
CA LEU A 20 11.41 11.21 -6.52
C LEU A 20 11.85 10.93 -7.96
N THR A 21 13.01 10.32 -8.09
CA THR A 21 13.42 9.69 -9.34
C THR A 21 12.52 8.49 -9.65
N SER A 22 12.44 8.10 -10.93
CA SER A 22 11.71 6.90 -11.35
C SER A 22 12.20 5.64 -10.64
N VAL A 23 13.52 5.54 -10.40
CA VAL A 23 14.12 4.42 -9.66
C VAL A 23 13.64 4.39 -8.20
N GLN A 24 13.68 5.53 -7.50
CA GLN A 24 13.16 5.61 -6.13
C GLN A 24 11.66 5.31 -6.06
N ALA A 25 10.89 5.78 -7.03
CA ALA A 25 9.46 5.51 -7.12
C ALA A 25 9.19 4.00 -7.32
N ALA A 26 9.94 3.34 -8.20
CA ALA A 26 9.85 1.90 -8.42
C ALA A 26 10.20 1.08 -7.16
N ASP A 27 11.27 1.47 -6.45
CA ASP A 27 11.64 0.84 -5.18
C ASP A 27 10.54 1.02 -4.12
N LEU A 28 9.95 2.20 -4.01
CA LEU A 28 8.84 2.45 -3.09
C LEU A 28 7.60 1.64 -3.45
N VAL A 29 7.25 1.53 -4.74
CA VAL A 29 6.14 0.68 -5.20
C VAL A 29 6.39 -0.78 -4.81
N ARG A 30 7.62 -1.27 -4.97
CA ARG A 30 7.99 -2.63 -4.56
C ARG A 30 7.86 -2.84 -3.05
N ILE A 31 8.28 -1.87 -2.24
CA ILE A 31 8.14 -1.94 -0.78
C ILE A 31 6.65 -1.96 -0.39
N LEU A 32 5.85 -1.09 -0.98
CA LEU A 32 4.41 -1.02 -0.74
C LEU A 32 3.69 -2.31 -1.15
N GLU A 33 4.12 -2.96 -2.23
CA GLU A 33 3.60 -4.25 -2.68
C GLU A 33 3.92 -5.37 -1.68
N LEU A 34 5.17 -5.45 -1.21
CA LEU A 34 5.57 -6.41 -0.17
C LEU A 34 4.78 -6.18 1.12
N HIS A 35 4.60 -4.93 1.52
CA HIS A 35 3.79 -4.59 2.68
C HIS A 35 2.32 -4.98 2.49
N ALA A 36 1.72 -4.71 1.33
CA ALA A 36 0.34 -5.02 1.02
C ALA A 36 0.06 -6.52 0.93
N SER A 37 1.03 -7.30 0.44
CA SER A 37 0.95 -8.76 0.40
C SER A 37 1.05 -9.39 1.80
N TRP A 38 1.96 -8.89 2.67
CA TRP A 38 2.02 -9.31 4.06
C TRP A 38 0.72 -8.97 4.81
N ASP A 39 0.20 -7.75 4.66
CA ASP A 39 -1.08 -7.31 5.23
C ASP A 39 -2.25 -8.20 4.78
N ALA A 40 -2.29 -8.59 3.49
CA ALA A 40 -3.30 -9.51 2.98
C ALA A 40 -3.26 -10.88 3.67
N LEU A 41 -2.06 -11.39 3.99
CA LEU A 41 -1.89 -12.65 4.72
C LEU A 41 -2.36 -12.57 6.18
N LEU A 42 -2.36 -11.37 6.78
CA LEU A 42 -2.92 -11.13 8.12
C LEU A 42 -4.45 -11.07 8.08
N GLY A 43 -5.03 -10.43 7.06
CA GLY A 43 -6.49 -10.30 6.92
C GLY A 43 -7.21 -11.58 6.50
N ASN A 44 -6.50 -12.55 5.93
CA ASN A 44 -7.09 -13.78 5.42
C ASN A 44 -7.37 -14.80 6.55
N LYS A 45 -8.60 -14.75 7.09
CA LYS A 45 -9.09 -15.67 8.13
C LYS A 45 -9.05 -17.15 7.72
N GLY A 46 -8.94 -17.45 6.42
CA GLY A 46 -8.86 -18.80 5.87
C GLY A 46 -7.46 -19.43 5.93
N HIS A 47 -6.41 -18.63 6.10
CA HIS A 47 -5.10 -19.13 6.51
C HIS A 47 -5.16 -19.40 8.01
N LYS A 48 -5.72 -20.57 8.36
CA LYS A 48 -5.54 -21.17 9.68
C LYS A 48 -4.06 -21.09 10.04
N ASP A 49 -3.73 -20.89 11.31
CA ASP A 49 -2.36 -20.84 11.83
C ASP A 49 -1.65 -22.21 11.74
N ASN A 50 -1.62 -22.78 10.53
CA ASN A 50 -0.82 -23.92 10.19
C ASN A 50 0.62 -23.45 9.93
N PRO A 51 1.61 -24.35 10.10
CA PRO A 51 3.02 -23.98 9.96
C PRO A 51 3.38 -23.35 8.61
N ALA A 52 2.72 -23.76 7.52
CA ALA A 52 2.96 -23.23 6.18
C ALA A 52 2.50 -21.78 6.01
N GLY A 53 1.33 -21.43 6.56
CA GLY A 53 0.79 -20.07 6.56
C GLY A 53 1.65 -19.11 7.41
N LEU A 54 2.10 -19.58 8.58
CA LEU A 54 3.01 -18.81 9.43
C LEU A 54 4.36 -18.56 8.75
N HIS A 55 4.95 -19.59 8.16
CA HIS A 55 6.21 -19.47 7.43
C HIS A 55 6.10 -18.51 6.24
N THR A 56 4.98 -18.55 5.51
CA THR A 56 4.71 -17.62 4.41
C THR A 56 4.60 -16.18 4.91
N ARG A 57 3.87 -15.94 6.01
CA ARG A 57 3.80 -14.60 6.65
C ARG A 57 5.18 -14.10 7.06
N GLN A 58 5.98 -14.93 7.73
CA GLN A 58 7.32 -14.57 8.19
C GLN A 58 8.25 -14.26 7.01
N LYS A 59 8.23 -15.09 5.96
CA LYS A 59 9.04 -14.87 4.76
C LYS A 59 8.70 -13.56 4.07
N THR A 60 7.41 -13.26 3.87
CA THR A 60 6.98 -12.00 3.23
C THR A 60 7.34 -10.79 4.10
N PHE A 61 7.21 -10.90 5.42
CA PHE A 61 7.62 -9.86 6.35
C PHE A 61 9.14 -9.60 6.31
N ALA A 62 9.95 -10.66 6.30
CA ALA A 62 11.40 -10.54 6.21
C ALA A 62 11.85 -9.90 4.88
N ALA A 63 11.20 -10.25 3.77
CA ALA A 63 11.44 -9.64 2.47
C ALA A 63 11.10 -8.14 2.49
N TYR A 64 9.94 -7.77 3.03
CA TYR A 64 9.56 -6.37 3.25
C TYR A 64 10.62 -5.61 4.07
N GLN A 65 10.99 -6.13 5.24
CA GLN A 65 11.98 -5.48 6.12
C GLN A 65 13.37 -5.36 5.49
N SER A 66 13.77 -6.33 4.65
CA SER A 66 15.05 -6.28 3.96
C SER A 66 15.08 -5.14 2.94
N VAL A 67 14.08 -5.06 2.07
CA VAL A 67 14.00 -4.02 1.03
C VAL A 67 13.80 -2.64 1.67
N TRP A 68 13.01 -2.53 2.73
CA TRP A 68 12.80 -1.28 3.45
C TRP A 68 14.11 -0.75 4.09
N ARG A 69 14.89 -1.62 4.75
CA ARG A 69 16.18 -1.22 5.33
C ARG A 69 17.18 -0.76 4.27
N GLU A 70 17.24 -1.47 3.14
CA GLU A 70 18.11 -1.07 2.02
C GLU A 70 17.68 0.28 1.41
N PHE A 71 16.38 0.49 1.25
CA PHE A 71 15.89 1.74 0.70
C PHE A 71 16.15 2.92 1.65
N THR A 72 15.86 2.77 2.93
CA THR A 72 16.06 3.83 3.94
C THR A 72 17.53 4.15 4.20
N SER A 73 18.45 3.19 4.05
CA SER A 73 19.89 3.48 4.14
C SER A 73 20.38 4.37 2.99
N LYS A 74 19.79 4.22 1.80
CA LYS A 74 20.08 5.05 0.62
C LYS A 74 19.26 6.34 0.59
N ASN A 75 18.11 6.38 1.25
CA ASN A 75 17.12 7.45 1.19
C ASN A 75 16.59 7.83 2.60
N PRO A 76 17.45 8.33 3.51
CA PRO A 76 17.08 8.54 4.92
C PRO A 76 15.96 9.58 5.12
N ASN A 77 15.75 10.47 4.14
CA ASN A 77 14.74 11.52 4.18
C ASN A 77 13.38 11.08 3.65
N VAL A 78 13.28 9.88 3.07
CA VAL A 78 12.02 9.37 2.51
C VAL A 78 11.35 8.47 3.54
N GLN A 79 10.23 8.94 4.10
CA GLN A 79 9.41 8.16 5.01
C GLN A 79 8.16 7.65 4.30
N LEU A 80 7.86 6.36 4.41
CA LEU A 80 6.66 5.80 3.79
C LEU A 80 5.40 6.36 4.47
N PRO A 81 4.39 6.76 3.67
CA PRO A 81 3.07 7.03 4.20
C PRO A 81 2.44 5.67 4.49
N GLU A 82 2.59 5.19 5.72
CA GLU A 82 1.70 4.16 6.24
C GLU A 82 0.27 4.71 6.17
N PRO A 83 -0.68 4.02 5.52
CA PRO A 83 -2.07 4.46 5.52
C PRO A 83 -2.58 4.47 6.95
N GLY A 84 -2.56 5.65 7.57
CA GLY A 84 -2.96 5.82 8.95
C GLY A 84 -4.42 5.44 9.13
N HIS A 85 -4.64 4.31 9.80
CA HIS A 85 -5.87 3.87 10.46
C HIS A 85 -7.19 4.36 9.85
N ASN A 86 -7.77 3.66 8.87
CA ASN A 86 -9.20 3.71 8.51
C ASN A 86 -9.88 5.12 8.57
N VAL A 87 -9.17 6.17 8.17
CA VAL A 87 -9.69 7.55 8.10
C VAL A 87 -9.83 7.93 6.62
N PRO A 88 -11.01 8.37 6.15
CA PRO A 88 -11.25 8.74 4.75
C PRO A 88 -10.19 9.68 4.18
N ASP A 89 -9.89 10.79 4.86
CA ASP A 89 -8.96 11.81 4.38
C ASP A 89 -7.53 11.29 4.24
N ARG A 90 -7.12 10.39 5.14
CA ARG A 90 -5.80 9.75 5.08
C ARG A 90 -5.72 8.77 3.92
N LEU A 91 -6.79 8.00 3.68
CA LEU A 91 -6.87 7.12 2.53
C LEU A 91 -6.83 7.93 1.21
N ALA A 92 -7.59 9.03 1.13
CA ALA A 92 -7.59 9.89 -0.05
C ALA A 92 -6.19 10.48 -0.33
N THR A 93 -5.50 10.96 0.71
CA THR A 93 -4.13 11.47 0.61
C THR A 93 -3.17 10.38 0.13
N TRP A 94 -3.28 9.18 0.71
CA TRP A 94 -2.46 8.03 0.30
C TRP A 94 -2.70 7.65 -1.16
N CYS A 95 -3.95 7.62 -1.63
CA CYS A 95 -4.29 7.36 -3.02
C CYS A 95 -3.69 8.39 -4.00
N ARG A 96 -3.61 9.68 -3.62
CA ARG A 96 -2.93 10.71 -4.44
C ARG A 96 -1.44 10.45 -4.55
N VAL A 97 -0.79 10.13 -3.44
CA VAL A 97 0.64 9.76 -3.42
C VAL A 97 0.90 8.52 -4.27
N LEU A 98 0.07 7.48 -4.14
CA LEU A 98 0.17 6.27 -4.97
C LEU A 98 0.05 6.57 -6.47
N ARG A 99 -0.83 7.50 -6.85
CA ARG A 99 -0.98 7.91 -8.26
C ARG A 99 0.33 8.49 -8.80
N VAL A 100 0.99 9.37 -8.03
CA VAL A 100 2.29 9.93 -8.40
C VAL A 100 3.36 8.85 -8.49
N LEU A 101 3.43 7.96 -7.49
CA LEU A 101 4.40 6.88 -7.47
C LEU A 101 4.23 5.92 -8.65
N PHE A 102 3.01 5.51 -8.98
CA PHE A 102 2.76 4.63 -10.12
C PHE A 102 3.07 5.30 -11.46
N ARG A 103 2.79 6.60 -11.59
CA ARG A 103 3.16 7.38 -12.77
C ARG A 103 4.68 7.42 -12.94
N LEU A 104 5.44 7.71 -11.88
CA LEU A 104 6.90 7.80 -11.91
C LEU A 104 7.57 6.43 -12.09
N ALA A 105 7.00 5.38 -11.51
CA ALA A 105 7.48 4.00 -11.63
C ALA A 105 7.11 3.35 -12.97
N GLY A 106 6.23 3.96 -13.77
CA GLY A 106 5.76 3.42 -15.04
C GLY A 106 4.74 2.28 -14.92
N GLY A 107 4.06 2.12 -13.78
CA GLY A 107 3.07 1.06 -13.59
C GLY A 107 2.44 1.02 -12.19
N SER A 108 1.31 0.33 -12.07
CA SER A 108 0.59 0.12 -10.82
C SER A 108 0.81 -1.27 -10.23
N SER A 109 0.74 -1.38 -8.90
CA SER A 109 0.78 -2.69 -8.22
C SER A 109 -0.62 -3.16 -7.81
N ARG A 110 -0.99 -4.37 -8.27
CA ARG A 110 -2.28 -5.00 -7.94
C ARG A 110 -2.48 -5.17 -6.44
N GLN A 111 -1.43 -5.53 -5.70
CA GLN A 111 -1.50 -5.73 -4.25
C GLN A 111 -1.77 -4.41 -3.51
N VAL A 112 -1.13 -3.33 -3.95
CA VAL A 112 -1.31 -2.00 -3.36
C VAL A 112 -2.72 -1.48 -3.64
N LEU A 113 -3.23 -1.63 -4.86
CA LEU A 113 -4.61 -1.29 -5.20
C LEU A 113 -5.62 -2.13 -4.40
N ALA A 114 -5.40 -3.43 -4.27
CA ALA A 114 -6.23 -4.30 -3.45
C ALA A 114 -6.27 -3.84 -1.99
N LYS A 115 -5.13 -3.41 -1.42
CA LYS A 115 -5.08 -2.82 -0.08
C LYS A 115 -5.89 -1.52 0.02
N ALA A 116 -5.75 -0.62 -0.95
CA ALA A 116 -6.55 0.62 -0.98
C ALA A 116 -8.05 0.34 -0.97
N TYR A 117 -8.50 -0.64 -1.76
CA TYR A 117 -9.90 -1.05 -1.76
C TYR A 117 -10.35 -1.67 -0.43
N ARG A 118 -9.53 -2.54 0.19
CA ARG A 118 -9.87 -3.10 1.52
C ARG A 118 -10.05 -1.99 2.56
N LEU A 119 -9.19 -0.97 2.54
CA LEU A 119 -9.30 0.18 3.45
C LEU A 119 -10.55 1.00 3.16
N ALA A 120 -10.90 1.21 1.88
CA ALA A 120 -12.13 1.88 1.49
C ALA A 120 -13.37 1.14 1.97
N ASP A 121 -13.41 -0.19 1.81
CA ASP A 121 -14.52 -1.04 2.30
C ASP A 121 -14.67 -0.95 3.82
N VAL A 122 -13.55 -1.01 4.57
CA VAL A 122 -13.59 -0.87 6.03
C VAL A 122 -14.12 0.50 6.46
N ILE A 123 -13.76 1.56 5.74
CA ILE A 123 -14.27 2.91 5.97
C ILE A 123 -15.78 2.98 5.66
N ALA A 124 -16.21 2.43 4.52
CA ALA A 124 -17.62 2.40 4.13
C ALA A 124 -18.48 1.69 5.18
N VAL A 125 -18.06 0.51 5.63
CA VAL A 125 -18.72 -0.24 6.70
C VAL A 125 -18.83 0.59 7.98
N LYS A 126 -17.75 1.29 8.38
CA LYS A 126 -17.76 2.16 9.56
C LYS A 126 -18.71 3.36 9.43
N MET A 127 -18.89 3.87 8.22
CA MET A 127 -19.76 5.00 7.92
C MET A 127 -21.19 4.58 7.58
N SER A 128 -21.53 3.29 7.70
CA SER A 128 -22.82 2.74 7.29
C SER A 128 -23.18 3.05 5.82
N ALA A 129 -22.15 3.19 4.97
CA ALA A 129 -22.28 3.38 3.53
C ALA A 129 -22.10 2.04 2.80
N GLU A 130 -22.65 1.94 1.59
CA GLU A 130 -22.42 0.76 0.75
C GLU A 130 -20.93 0.65 0.33
N PRO A 131 -20.35 -0.56 0.33
CA PRO A 131 -19.02 -0.80 -0.21
C PRO A 131 -18.93 -0.37 -1.68
N VAL A 132 -17.74 0.07 -2.09
CA VAL A 132 -17.53 0.59 -3.45
C VAL A 132 -17.71 -0.53 -4.48
N VAL A 133 -18.72 -0.39 -5.36
CA VAL A 133 -18.94 -1.31 -6.48
C VAL A 133 -17.76 -1.21 -7.45
N ARG A 134 -17.12 -2.35 -7.71
CA ARG A 134 -15.98 -2.45 -8.61
C ARG A 134 -16.49 -2.75 -10.01
N THR A 135 -16.31 -1.85 -10.96
CA THR A 135 -16.52 -2.17 -12.39
C THR A 135 -15.43 -3.13 -12.83
N ALA A 136 -15.79 -4.37 -13.14
CA ALA A 136 -14.91 -5.36 -13.73
C ALA A 136 -14.60 -4.96 -15.18
N SER A 137 -13.79 -3.93 -15.40
CA SER A 137 -13.23 -3.66 -16.72
C SER A 137 -12.01 -4.54 -16.96
N GLU A 138 -12.23 -5.86 -16.99
CA GLU A 138 -11.20 -6.85 -17.39
C GLU A 138 -11.80 -8.24 -17.71
N ASN A 139 -13.07 -8.31 -18.13
CA ASN A 139 -13.69 -9.54 -18.64
C ASN A 139 -14.54 -9.24 -19.88
N SER A 140 -13.88 -8.87 -20.97
CA SER A 140 -14.46 -8.99 -22.31
C SER A 140 -13.33 -9.38 -23.26
N VAL A 141 -12.81 -10.59 -23.06
CA VAL A 141 -12.30 -11.35 -24.20
C VAL A 141 -13.52 -12.01 -24.81
N GLU A 142 -14.01 -11.32 -25.84
CA GLU A 142 -14.92 -11.80 -26.85
C GLU A 142 -14.35 -13.10 -27.44
N THR A 143 -14.88 -14.25 -27.02
CA THR A 143 -14.81 -15.47 -27.84
C THR A 143 -16.05 -15.50 -28.72
N ASP A 144 -15.99 -14.67 -29.76
CA ASP A 144 -16.67 -14.92 -31.02
C ASP A 144 -15.75 -15.80 -31.85
N GLN A 145 -16.12 -17.08 -32.04
CA GLN A 145 -15.83 -17.99 -33.17
C GLN A 145 -16.77 -19.17 -32.94
N GLY A 146 -17.71 -19.54 -33.83
CA GLY A 146 -17.67 -19.58 -35.27
C GLY A 146 -18.14 -20.98 -35.65
#